data_AF-A0A6J4FYE2-F1
#
_entry.id   AF-A0A6J4FYE2-F1
#
_cell.length_a   1.000
_cell.length_b   1.000
_cell.length_c   1.000
_cell.angle_alpha   90.00
_cell.angle_beta   90.00
_cell.angle_gamma   90.00
#
_symmetry.space_group_name_H-M   'P 1'
#
loop_
_entity.id
_entity.type
_entity.pdbx_description
1 polymer ?
#
loop_
_entity_poly.entity_id
_entity_poly.type
_entity_poly.pdbx_seq_one_letter_code
_entity_poly.pdbx_strand_id
1 'polypeptide(L)'
;MSSADKLRQRFSSFNKTHSFKPGDIVRWKRGLKNRKLPNEADPAIVIEVFATPLKDPQHGSGSPYFAEKLDISLGILDDEDDFVIYCFDSKRFEPHDE
;
A
#
# COMPACT_ATOMS: atom_id res chain seq x y z
N MET A 1 22.77 -3.77 -12.66
CA MET A 1 22.38 -3.87 -11.23
C MET A 1 21.95 -5.31 -10.94
N SER A 2 22.54 -5.94 -9.93
CA SER A 2 22.26 -7.35 -9.60
C SER A 2 20.88 -7.53 -8.97
N SER A 3 20.38 -8.77 -8.88
CA SER A 3 19.15 -9.08 -8.15
C SER A 3 19.26 -8.72 -6.66
N ALA A 4 20.44 -8.91 -6.05
CA ALA A 4 20.68 -8.55 -4.65
C ALA A 4 20.59 -7.04 -4.41
N ASP A 5 21.11 -6.23 -5.33
CA ASP A 5 21.03 -4.76 -5.22
C ASP A 5 19.58 -4.27 -5.32
N LYS A 6 18.81 -4.85 -6.25
CA LYS A 6 17.37 -4.54 -6.38
C LYS A 6 16.62 -4.88 -5.09
N LEU A 7 16.89 -6.03 -4.47
CA LEU A 7 16.27 -6.42 -3.20
C LEU A 7 16.62 -5.43 -2.08
N ARG A 8 17.89 -5.03 -1.95
CA ARG A 8 18.31 -4.03 -0.96
C ARG A 8 17.61 -2.68 -1.17
N GLN A 9 17.44 -2.27 -2.43
CA GLN A 9 16.72 -1.04 -2.75
C GLN A 9 15.24 -1.12 -2.36
N ARG A 10 14.54 -2.23 -2.67
CA ARG A 10 13.14 -2.42 -2.29
C ARG A 10 12.97 -2.49 -0.77
N PHE A 11 13.87 -3.20 -0.08
CA PHE A 11 13.88 -3.27 1.38
C PHE A 11 14.09 -1.90 2.02
N SER A 12 15.03 -1.10 1.52
CA SER A 12 15.25 0.27 1.98
C SER A 12 14.01 1.15 1.74
N SER A 13 13.35 1.02 0.59
CA SER A 13 12.14 1.78 0.27
C SER A 13 10.96 1.39 1.17
N PHE A 14 10.78 0.10 1.43
CA PHE A 14 9.73 -0.41 2.33
C PHE A 14 9.89 0.11 3.76
N ASN A 15 11.13 0.19 4.26
CA ASN A 15 11.39 0.69 5.62
C ASN A 15 11.32 2.22 5.77
N LYS A 16 11.29 2.97 4.66
CA LYS A 16 11.11 4.43 4.71
C LYS A 16 9.64 4.75 5.01
N THR A 17 9.29 5.10 6.25
CA THR A 17 7.89 5.38 6.60
C THR A 17 7.48 6.81 6.25
N HIS A 18 6.19 7.00 5.98
CA HIS A 18 5.56 8.30 5.79
C HIS A 18 4.39 8.42 6.78
N SER A 19 4.12 9.63 7.26
CA SER A 19 2.95 9.91 8.09
C SER A 19 1.83 10.43 7.20
N PHE A 20 0.73 9.70 7.15
CA PHE A 20 -0.45 10.04 6.35
C PHE A 20 -1.59 10.54 7.23
N LYS A 21 -2.51 11.29 6.62
CA LYS A 21 -3.79 11.70 7.20
C LYS A 21 -4.91 11.57 6.16
N PRO A 22 -6.18 11.49 6.58
CA PRO A 22 -7.31 11.50 5.65
C PRO A 22 -7.23 12.66 4.65
N GLY A 23 -7.47 12.35 3.38
CA GLY A 23 -7.41 13.30 2.27
C GLY A 23 -6.06 13.40 1.56
N ASP A 24 -4.98 12.83 2.10
CA ASP A 24 -3.70 12.78 1.38
C ASP A 24 -3.82 11.92 0.12
N ILE A 25 -3.22 12.37 -1.00
CA ILE A 25 -3.07 11.55 -2.20
C ILE A 25 -1.75 10.78 -2.11
N VAL A 26 -1.84 9.48 -2.34
CA VAL A 26 -0.72 8.56 -2.24
C VAL A 26 -0.61 7.71 -3.49
N ARG A 27 0.57 7.12 -3.69
CA ARG A 27 0.81 6.11 -4.71
C ARG A 27 1.67 4.99 -4.17
N TRP A 28 1.70 3.88 -4.89
CA TRP A 28 2.65 2.81 -4.60
C TRP A 28 4.08 3.33 -4.70
N LYS A 29 4.90 2.96 -3.72
CA LYS A 29 6.35 3.00 -3.91
C LYS A 29 6.72 2.00 -5.00
N ARG A 30 7.59 2.45 -5.89
CA ARG A 30 8.03 1.65 -7.04
C ARG A 30 8.44 0.23 -6.63
N GLY A 31 7.79 -0.76 -7.24
CA GLY A 31 8.03 -2.19 -7.03
C GLY A 31 7.59 -2.76 -5.68
N LEU A 32 6.71 -2.07 -4.93
CA LEU A 32 6.12 -2.56 -3.67
C LEU A 32 4.60 -2.87 -3.76
N LYS A 33 3.99 -2.74 -4.95
CA LYS A 33 2.59 -3.13 -5.21
C LYS A 33 2.36 -4.61 -4.90
N ASN A 34 1.29 -4.90 -4.17
CA ASN A 34 0.95 -6.26 -3.75
C ASN A 34 -0.56 -6.58 -3.79
N ARG A 35 -1.34 -5.74 -4.47
CA ARG A 35 -2.78 -5.90 -4.70
C ARG A 35 -3.11 -5.60 -6.15
N LYS A 36 -4.30 -5.98 -6.64
CA LYS A 36 -4.74 -5.68 -8.01
C LYS A 36 -4.86 -4.17 -8.23
N LEU A 37 -5.55 -3.49 -7.30
CA LEU A 37 -5.80 -2.05 -7.30
C LEU A 37 -5.09 -1.36 -6.12
N PRO A 38 -4.72 -0.07 -6.23
CA PRO A 38 -4.66 0.69 -7.51
C PRO A 38 -3.59 0.12 -8.45
N ASN A 39 -3.60 0.50 -9.73
CA ASN A 39 -2.41 0.25 -10.56
C ASN A 39 -1.20 1.00 -10.01
N GLU A 40 0.02 0.57 -10.38
CA GLU A 40 1.23 1.17 -9.81
C GLU A 40 1.35 2.67 -10.12
N ALA A 41 0.77 3.11 -11.24
CA ALA A 41 0.74 4.51 -11.66
C ALA A 41 -0.47 5.29 -11.12
N ASP A 42 -1.52 4.60 -10.66
CA ASP A 42 -2.78 5.26 -10.30
C ASP A 42 -2.69 5.78 -8.86
N PRO A 43 -3.21 7.00 -8.61
CA PRO A 43 -3.28 7.54 -7.26
C PRO A 43 -4.37 6.85 -6.44
N ALA A 44 -4.25 6.94 -5.12
CA ALA A 44 -5.31 6.63 -4.18
C ALA A 44 -5.40 7.72 -3.12
N ILE A 45 -6.57 7.87 -2.50
CA ILE A 45 -6.81 8.85 -1.44
C ILE A 45 -6.90 8.17 -0.08
N VAL A 46 -6.26 8.75 0.93
CA VAL A 46 -6.33 8.22 2.30
C VAL A 46 -7.73 8.47 2.88
N ILE A 47 -8.40 7.40 3.30
CA ILE A 47 -9.71 7.47 3.97
C ILE A 47 -9.52 7.48 5.47
N GLU A 48 -8.74 6.55 5.99
CA GLU A 48 -8.48 6.42 7.43
C GLU A 48 -7.09 5.83 7.68
N VAL A 49 -6.46 6.25 8.79
CA VAL A 49 -5.26 5.64 9.34
C VAL A 49 -5.62 4.97 10.66
N PHE A 50 -5.42 3.66 10.76
CA PHE A 50 -5.84 2.88 11.91
C PHE A 50 -4.83 2.97 13.06
N ALA A 51 -5.31 3.30 14.26
CA ALA A 51 -4.46 3.29 15.46
C ALA A 51 -3.97 1.87 15.82
N THR A 52 -4.78 0.84 15.53
CA THR A 52 -4.42 -0.56 15.68
C THR A 52 -4.51 -1.25 14.32
N PRO A 53 -3.41 -1.80 13.78
CA PRO A 53 -3.44 -2.47 12.49
C PRO A 53 -4.39 -3.67 12.49
N LEU A 54 -5.18 -3.78 11.44
CA LEU A 54 -6.03 -4.93 11.19
C LEU A 54 -5.18 -6.12 10.77
N LYS A 55 -5.58 -7.31 11.22
CA LYS A 55 -5.08 -8.57 10.67
C LYS A 55 -6.09 -9.07 9.64
N ASP A 56 -5.62 -9.35 8.44
CA ASP A 56 -6.46 -9.99 7.43
C ASP A 56 -6.68 -11.47 7.80
N PRO A 57 -7.92 -11.89 8.13
CA PRO A 57 -8.21 -13.26 8.52
C PRO A 57 -8.33 -14.21 7.32
N GLN A 58 -8.40 -13.71 6.08
CA GLN A 58 -8.72 -14.50 4.89
C GLN A 58 -7.50 -15.23 4.31
N HIS A 59 -6.29 -14.82 4.67
CA HIS A 59 -5.07 -15.41 4.16
C HIS A 59 -4.56 -16.51 5.12
N GLY A 60 -4.18 -17.66 4.57
CA GLY A 60 -3.47 -18.73 5.30
C GLY A 60 -1.96 -18.53 5.31
N SER A 61 -1.23 -19.27 6.14
CA SER A 61 0.22 -19.09 6.40
C SER A 61 1.15 -19.21 5.17
N GLY A 62 0.68 -19.82 4.08
CA GLY A 62 1.41 -19.87 2.81
C GLY A 62 1.27 -18.63 1.92
N SER A 63 0.42 -17.67 2.30
CA SER A 63 0.22 -16.43 1.54
C SER A 63 1.26 -15.36 1.93
N PRO A 64 1.83 -14.61 0.96
CA PRO A 64 2.68 -13.45 1.27
C PRO A 64 1.93 -12.32 2.00
N TYR A 65 0.59 -12.42 2.12
CA TYR A 65 -0.28 -11.46 2.80
C TYR A 65 -0.75 -11.95 4.17
N PHE A 66 -0.32 -13.15 4.57
CA PHE A 66 -0.59 -13.66 5.90
C PHE A 66 0.02 -12.74 6.95
N ALA A 67 -0.80 -12.29 7.91
CA ALA A 67 -0.40 -11.39 8.98
C ALA A 67 0.20 -10.05 8.51
N GLU A 68 -0.13 -9.60 7.30
CA GLU A 68 0.17 -8.23 6.88
C GLU A 68 -0.51 -7.23 7.84
N LYS A 69 0.23 -6.19 8.23
CA LYS A 69 -0.25 -5.16 9.17
C LYS A 69 -0.99 -4.12 8.36
N LEU A 70 -2.30 -4.30 8.21
CA LEU A 70 -3.12 -3.34 7.47
C LEU A 70 -3.45 -2.16 8.39
N ASP A 71 -2.78 -1.03 8.20
CA ASP A 71 -2.84 0.15 9.08
C ASP A 71 -3.42 1.40 8.39
N ILE A 72 -3.83 1.29 7.14
CA ILE A 72 -4.44 2.37 6.37
C ILE A 72 -5.57 1.83 5.49
N SER A 73 -6.63 2.61 5.29
CA SER A 73 -7.62 2.39 4.23
C SER A 73 -7.52 3.47 3.16
N LEU A 74 -7.58 3.04 1.90
CA LEU A 74 -7.47 3.91 0.74
C LEU A 74 -8.72 3.79 -0.13
N GLY A 75 -9.19 4.94 -0.60
CA GLY A 75 -10.19 5.07 -1.64
C GLY A 75 -9.51 5.06 -3.01
N ILE A 76 -10.11 4.32 -3.93
CA ILE A 76 -9.58 4.08 -5.28
C ILE A 76 -10.73 4.10 -6.28
N LEU A 77 -10.45 4.46 -7.52
CA LEU A 77 -11.33 4.20 -8.64
C LEU A 77 -11.02 2.81 -9.20
N ASP A 78 -12.05 2.00 -9.44
CA ASP A 78 -11.89 0.74 -10.14
C ASP A 78 -12.04 0.91 -11.67
N ASP A 79 -12.14 -0.21 -12.38
CA ASP A 79 -12.22 -0.22 -13.85
C ASP A 79 -13.54 0.42 -14.37
N GLU A 80 -14.54 0.64 -13.51
CA GLU A 80 -15.85 1.26 -13.83
C GLU A 80 -15.96 2.69 -13.27
N ASP A 81 -14.86 3.28 -12.79
CA ASP A 81 -14.80 4.58 -12.09
C ASP A 81 -15.61 4.61 -10.79
N ASP A 82 -15.91 3.45 -10.19
CA ASP A 82 -16.58 3.37 -8.90
C ASP A 82 -15.59 3.59 -7.74
N PHE A 83 -16.05 4.32 -6.72
CA PHE A 83 -15.24 4.63 -5.54
C PHE A 83 -15.27 3.47 -4.53
N VAL A 84 -14.20 2.68 -4.55
CA VAL A 84 -14.03 1.48 -3.72
C VAL A 84 -12.97 1.69 -2.64
N ILE A 85 -13.13 1.01 -1.50
CA ILE A 85 -12.25 1.17 -0.33
C ILE A 85 -11.59 -0.16 0.01
N TYR A 86 -10.27 -0.14 0.16
CA TYR A 86 -9.48 -1.30 0.58
C TYR A 86 -8.48 -0.94 1.69
N CYS A 87 -8.11 -1.94 2.49
CA CYS A 87 -7.10 -1.80 3.54
C CYS A 87 -5.73 -2.26 3.04
N PHE A 88 -4.68 -1.53 3.44
CA PHE A 88 -3.31 -1.76 3.01
C PHE A 88 -2.29 -1.59 4.16
N ASP A 89 -1.04 -1.99 3.91
CA ASP A 89 0.12 -1.60 4.72
C ASP A 89 0.68 -0.27 4.18
N SER A 90 0.61 0.78 5.01
CA SER A 90 1.05 2.14 4.70
C SER A 90 2.51 2.22 4.25
N LYS A 91 3.37 1.28 4.66
CA LYS A 91 4.80 1.25 4.29
C LYS A 91 5.02 1.08 2.79
N ARG A 92 4.02 0.58 2.08
CA ARG A 92 4.07 0.39 0.62
C ARG A 92 3.75 1.64 -0.17
N PHE A 93 3.29 2.70 0.49
CA PHE A 93 2.86 3.94 -0.14
C PHE A 93 3.83 5.08 0.15
N GLU A 94 3.86 6.04 -0.76
CA GLU A 94 4.52 7.33 -0.64
C GLU A 94 3.54 8.44 -1.07
N PRO A 95 3.75 9.69 -0.62
CA PRO A 95 2.99 10.83 -1.11
C PRO A 95 3.03 10.88 -2.65
N HIS A 96 1.88 11.17 -3.24
CA HIS A 96 1.81 11.53 -4.65
C HIS A 96 2.09 13.03 -4.75
N ASP A 97 3.35 13.39 -5.01
CA ASP A 97 3.68 14.75 -5.38
C ASP A 97 3.02 15.04 -6.74
N GLU A 98 2.17 16.06 -6.83
CA GLU A 98 1.54 16.56 -8.08
C GLU A 98 2.58 16.96 -9.13
#